data_AF-A0A5E4KUF1-F1
#
_entry.id   AF-A0A5E4KUF1-F1
#
_cell.length_a   1.000
_cell.length_b   1.000
_cell.length_c   1.000
_cell.angle_alpha   90.00
_cell.angle_beta   90.00
_cell.angle_gamma   90.00
#
_symmetry.space_group_name_H-M   'P 1'
#
loop_
_entity.id
_entity.type
_entity.pdbx_description
1 polymer ?
#
loop_
_entity_poly.entity_id
_entity_poly.type
_entity_poly.pdbx_seq_one_letter_code
_entity_poly.pdbx_strand_id
1 'polypeptide(L)'
;MAGKILSEEERRHMLEKLESKIVATRFMTLKYISSSINQDKVDFAKMDMEMPDFTKSLVRIIEVQAEKDPEEMVKREAGVCLENLKKKLNPTLMHDVPMCTSCGERVVVSYRFCTKCGIELKSQKWASTYKFCEKCQNLIDPKWNNCSYCGSQLIKKVEVAKTCSFCKKNIEPSWLICPYCGSKLKLVAGI
;
A
#
# COMPACT_ATOMS: atom_id res chain seq x y z
N MET A 1 -22.23 -16.26 -1.51
CA MET A 1 -22.65 -16.03 -0.11
C MET A 1 -21.70 -14.99 0.46
N ALA A 2 -22.18 -13.91 1.07
CA ALA A 2 -21.30 -12.90 1.65
C ALA A 2 -20.59 -13.52 2.87
N GLY A 3 -19.26 -13.36 2.95
CA GLY A 3 -18.47 -13.85 4.08
C GLY A 3 -18.87 -13.18 5.40
N LYS A 4 -18.53 -13.80 6.54
CA LYS A 4 -18.83 -13.19 7.85
C LYS A 4 -17.89 -12.01 8.13
N ILE A 5 -18.39 -11.04 8.89
CA ILE A 5 -17.57 -10.02 9.54
C ILE A 5 -17.10 -10.57 10.88
N LEU A 6 -15.82 -10.38 11.20
CA LEU A 6 -15.25 -10.82 12.46
C LEU A 6 -15.71 -9.91 13.61
N SER A 7 -16.10 -10.52 14.73
CA SER A 7 -16.34 -9.80 15.98
C SER A 7 -15.07 -9.10 16.46
N GLU A 8 -15.22 -8.13 17.36
CA GLU A 8 -14.09 -7.43 18.00
C GLU A 8 -13.11 -8.40 18.66
N GLU A 9 -13.62 -9.40 19.37
CA GLU A 9 -12.80 -10.41 20.04
C GLU A 9 -12.06 -11.31 19.05
N GLU A 10 -12.71 -11.75 17.96
CA GLU A 10 -12.05 -12.51 16.90
C GLU A 10 -10.94 -11.70 16.22
N ARG A 11 -11.16 -10.40 15.98
CA ARG A 11 -10.17 -9.50 15.41
C ARG A 11 -8.96 -9.34 16.34
N ARG A 12 -9.20 -9.08 17.63
CA ARG A 12 -8.14 -8.96 18.64
C ARG A 12 -7.30 -10.23 18.72
N HIS A 13 -7.96 -11.39 18.86
CA HIS A 13 -7.27 -12.69 18.91
C HIS A 13 -6.51 -13.02 17.62
N MET A 14 -7.00 -12.60 16.46
CA MET A 14 -6.29 -12.79 15.20
C MET A 14 -4.95 -12.06 15.18
N LEU A 15 -4.94 -10.78 15.60
CA LEU A 15 -3.71 -9.98 15.66
C LEU A 15 -2.72 -10.55 16.68
N GLU A 16 -3.19 -10.88 17.88
CA GLU A 16 -2.36 -11.48 18.94
C GLU A 16 -1.72 -12.81 18.51
N LYS A 17 -2.47 -13.66 17.79
CA LYS A 17 -1.95 -14.94 17.30
C LYS A 17 -0.91 -14.76 16.19
N LEU A 18 -1.04 -13.74 15.35
CA LEU A 18 -0.01 -13.41 14.37
C LEU A 18 1.29 -12.99 15.08
N GLU A 19 1.21 -12.17 16.12
CA GLU A 19 2.39 -11.70 16.87
C GLU A 19 2.93 -12.72 17.89
N SER A 20 2.37 -13.93 17.93
CA SER A 20 2.79 -14.96 18.85
C SER A 20 4.27 -15.37 18.65
N LYS A 21 4.98 -15.52 19.76
CA LYS A 21 6.33 -16.09 19.79
C LYS A 21 6.36 -17.54 19.30
N ILE A 22 5.23 -18.25 19.35
CA ILE A 22 5.10 -19.64 18.91
C ILE A 22 4.98 -19.69 17.39
N VAL A 23 5.97 -20.32 16.73
CA VAL A 23 6.05 -20.48 15.26
C VAL A 23 4.77 -21.06 14.67
N ALA A 24 4.29 -22.16 15.25
CA ALA A 24 3.08 -22.82 14.78
C ALA A 24 1.84 -21.92 14.87
N THR A 25 1.73 -21.07 15.90
CA THR A 25 0.57 -20.21 16.08
C THR A 25 0.47 -19.15 14.99
N ARG A 26 1.57 -18.42 14.72
CA ARG A 26 1.57 -17.41 13.66
C ARG A 26 1.42 -18.04 12.27
N PHE A 27 2.11 -19.15 12.01
CA PHE A 27 1.98 -19.88 10.75
C PHE A 27 0.54 -20.36 10.48
N MET A 28 -0.10 -20.98 11.47
CA MET A 28 -1.48 -21.44 11.33
C MET A 28 -2.47 -20.29 11.20
N THR A 29 -2.18 -19.13 11.79
CA THR A 29 -3.01 -17.95 11.65
C THR A 29 -2.92 -17.37 10.23
N LEU A 30 -1.73 -17.30 9.64
CA LEU A 30 -1.56 -16.92 8.23
C LEU A 30 -2.30 -17.88 7.29
N LYS A 31 -2.17 -19.21 7.52
CA LYS A 31 -2.90 -20.23 6.77
C LYS A 31 -4.42 -20.06 6.87
N TYR A 32 -4.91 -19.78 8.09
CA TYR A 32 -6.33 -19.53 8.33
C TYR A 32 -6.83 -18.30 7.55
N ILE A 33 -6.08 -17.20 7.56
CA ILE A 33 -6.43 -15.99 6.82
C ILE A 33 -6.47 -16.28 5.32
N SER A 34 -5.42 -16.89 4.77
CA SER A 34 -5.35 -17.29 3.36
C SER A 34 -6.51 -18.21 2.96
N SER A 35 -6.81 -19.22 3.78
CA SER A 35 -7.94 -20.12 3.54
C SER A 35 -9.28 -19.39 3.61
N SER A 36 -9.44 -18.45 4.55
CA SER A 36 -10.68 -17.69 4.72
C SER A 36 -10.93 -16.74 3.56
N ILE A 37 -9.87 -16.16 2.98
CA ILE A 37 -9.93 -15.36 1.75
C ILE A 37 -10.35 -16.23 0.56
N ASN A 38 -9.70 -17.38 0.38
CA ASN A 38 -9.94 -18.25 -0.77
C ASN A 38 -11.32 -18.91 -0.76
N GLN A 39 -11.89 -19.11 0.42
CA GLN A 39 -13.21 -19.72 0.61
C GLN A 39 -14.32 -18.67 0.83
N ASP A 40 -13.99 -17.38 0.70
CA ASP A 40 -14.87 -16.24 1.01
C ASP A 40 -15.60 -16.39 2.36
N LYS A 41 -14.94 -17.02 3.35
CA LYS A 41 -15.48 -17.25 4.70
C LYS A 41 -15.56 -15.95 5.49
N VAL A 42 -14.58 -15.07 5.28
CA VAL A 42 -14.45 -13.79 5.98
C VAL A 42 -14.41 -12.67 4.94
N ASP A 43 -15.25 -11.65 5.13
CA ASP A 43 -15.35 -10.52 4.20
C ASP A 43 -14.38 -9.40 4.57
N PHE A 44 -13.12 -9.57 4.17
CA PHE A 44 -12.07 -8.57 4.41
C PHE A 44 -12.31 -7.26 3.67
N ALA A 45 -13.01 -7.27 2.53
CA ALA A 45 -13.31 -6.06 1.77
C ALA A 45 -14.30 -5.17 2.53
N LYS A 46 -15.36 -5.78 3.07
CA LYS A 46 -16.33 -5.06 3.91
C LYS A 46 -15.72 -4.60 5.23
N MET A 47 -14.86 -5.41 5.86
CA MET A 47 -14.10 -4.97 7.04
C MET A 47 -13.14 -3.81 6.72
N ASP A 48 -12.52 -3.78 5.54
CA ASP A 48 -11.66 -2.65 5.16
C ASP A 48 -12.43 -1.33 5.08
N MET A 49 -13.69 -1.39 4.63
CA MET A 49 -14.57 -0.22 4.55
C MET A 49 -15.09 0.22 5.92
N GLU A 50 -15.53 -0.72 6.76
CA GLU A 50 -16.17 -0.41 8.05
C GLU A 50 -15.16 -0.18 9.18
N MET A 51 -14.00 -0.86 9.13
CA MET A 51 -13.00 -0.92 10.20
C MET A 51 -11.57 -0.95 9.63
N PRO A 52 -11.16 0.09 8.88
CA PRO A 52 -9.86 0.13 8.20
C PRO A 52 -8.65 0.01 9.13
N ASP A 53 -8.78 0.39 10.41
CA ASP A 53 -7.65 0.30 11.36
C ASP A 53 -7.27 -1.16 11.65
N PHE A 54 -8.24 -2.06 11.64
CA PHE A 54 -8.00 -3.49 11.81
C PHE A 54 -7.27 -4.07 10.59
N THR A 55 -7.77 -3.83 9.37
CA THR A 55 -7.17 -4.35 8.14
C THR A 55 -5.77 -3.78 7.90
N LYS A 56 -5.53 -2.51 8.24
CA LYS A 56 -4.19 -1.90 8.25
C LYS A 56 -3.24 -2.59 9.22
N SER A 57 -3.67 -2.80 10.46
CA SER A 57 -2.85 -3.49 11.47
C SER A 57 -2.53 -4.91 11.03
N LEU A 58 -3.52 -5.61 10.49
CA LEU A 58 -3.37 -6.95 9.92
C LEU A 58 -2.31 -6.98 8.81
N VAL A 59 -2.42 -6.09 7.82
CA VAL A 59 -1.45 -5.98 6.72
C VAL A 59 -0.05 -5.68 7.24
N ARG A 60 0.09 -4.70 8.14
CA ARG A 60 1.38 -4.28 8.69
C ARG A 60 2.09 -5.43 9.41
N ILE A 61 1.37 -6.20 10.24
CA ILE A 61 1.95 -7.34 10.95
C ILE A 61 2.41 -8.40 9.97
N ILE A 62 1.60 -8.71 8.94
CA ILE A 62 1.94 -9.72 7.93
C ILE A 62 3.12 -9.27 7.06
N GLU A 63 3.21 -7.98 6.70
CA GLU A 63 4.36 -7.40 5.99
C GLU A 63 5.65 -7.55 6.80
N VAL A 64 5.62 -7.22 8.09
CA VAL A 64 6.77 -7.39 8.99
C VAL A 64 7.20 -8.86 9.05
N GLN A 65 6.26 -9.80 9.10
CA GLN A 65 6.59 -11.24 9.09
C GLN A 65 7.18 -11.70 7.76
N ALA A 66 6.62 -11.24 6.64
CA ALA A 66 7.13 -11.59 5.31
C ALA A 66 8.59 -11.14 5.12
N GLU A 67 8.97 -10.01 5.70
CA GLU A 67 10.32 -9.47 5.60
C GLU A 67 11.28 -10.00 6.68
N LYS A 68 10.83 -10.09 7.94
CA LYS A 68 11.71 -10.16 9.11
C LYS A 68 11.49 -11.36 10.02
N ASP A 69 10.53 -12.25 9.76
CA ASP A 69 10.37 -13.44 10.60
C ASP A 69 11.65 -14.30 10.58
N PRO A 70 12.12 -14.86 11.70
CA PRO A 70 13.30 -15.72 11.67
C PRO A 70 13.08 -17.01 10.86
N GLU A 71 11.84 -17.48 10.75
CA GLU A 71 11.52 -18.75 10.11
C GLU A 71 11.12 -18.56 8.64
N GLU A 72 11.91 -19.12 7.73
CA GLU A 72 11.68 -18.99 6.28
C GLU A 72 10.31 -19.51 5.82
N MET A 73 9.79 -20.55 6.47
CA MET A 73 8.43 -21.05 6.18
C MET A 73 7.35 -20.02 6.53
N VAL A 74 7.55 -19.23 7.59
CA VAL A 74 6.61 -18.17 7.99
C VAL A 74 6.72 -16.99 7.04
N LYS A 75 7.93 -16.57 6.64
CA LYS A 75 8.10 -15.51 5.63
C LYS A 75 7.35 -15.82 4.34
N ARG A 76 7.53 -17.04 3.81
CA ARG A 76 6.85 -17.47 2.57
C ARG A 76 5.33 -17.47 2.72
N GLU A 77 4.83 -18.03 3.81
CA GLU A 77 3.38 -18.05 4.06
C GLU A 77 2.81 -16.64 4.25
N ALA A 78 3.55 -15.76 4.94
CA ALA A 78 3.18 -14.36 5.12
C ALA A 78 3.13 -13.63 3.78
N GLY A 79 4.10 -13.84 2.89
CA GLY A 79 4.09 -13.28 1.54
C GLY A 79 2.87 -13.73 0.73
N VAL A 80 2.54 -15.03 0.73
CA VAL A 80 1.33 -15.55 0.06
C VAL A 80 0.06 -14.96 0.66
N CYS A 81 -0.02 -14.90 2.00
CA CYS A 81 -1.15 -14.35 2.72
C CYS A 81 -1.36 -12.86 2.39
N LEU A 82 -0.27 -12.09 2.37
CA LEU A 82 -0.28 -10.66 2.06
C LEU A 82 -0.79 -10.39 0.64
N GLU A 83 -0.29 -11.12 -0.35
CA GLU A 83 -0.72 -10.98 -1.74
C GLU A 83 -2.21 -11.29 -1.92
N ASN A 84 -2.71 -12.31 -1.22
CA ASN A 84 -4.13 -12.65 -1.26
C ASN A 84 -5.00 -11.61 -0.55
N LEU A 85 -4.53 -11.09 0.58
CA LEU A 85 -5.24 -10.08 1.36
C LEU A 85 -5.31 -8.75 0.59
N LYS A 86 -4.19 -8.26 0.04
CA LYS A 86 -4.13 -7.01 -0.75
C LYS A 86 -5.10 -6.99 -1.93
N LYS A 87 -5.39 -8.13 -2.55
CA LYS A 87 -6.38 -8.24 -3.64
C LYS A 87 -7.82 -8.01 -3.19
N LYS A 88 -8.13 -8.20 -1.90
CA LYS A 88 -9.47 -7.99 -1.33
C LYS A 88 -9.63 -6.59 -0.73
N LEU A 89 -8.54 -5.93 -0.34
CA LEU A 89 -8.57 -4.63 0.32
C LEU A 89 -8.61 -3.48 -0.70
N ASN A 90 -9.18 -2.34 -0.29
CA ASN A 90 -9.20 -1.15 -1.11
C ASN A 90 -7.85 -0.43 -1.03
N PRO A 91 -7.09 -0.32 -2.14
CA PRO A 91 -5.78 0.31 -2.14
C PRO A 91 -5.81 1.80 -1.79
N THR A 92 -6.98 2.44 -1.74
CA THR A 92 -7.15 3.82 -1.25
C THR A 92 -7.22 3.88 0.28
N LEU A 93 -7.79 2.87 0.92
CA LEU A 93 -7.94 2.80 2.38
C LEU A 93 -6.70 2.24 3.08
N MET A 94 -5.89 1.45 2.37
CA MET A 94 -4.62 0.91 2.87
C MET A 94 -3.51 1.95 3.09
N HIS A 95 -3.70 3.20 2.65
CA HIS A 95 -2.75 4.26 2.95
C HIS A 95 -3.00 4.75 4.37
N ASP A 96 -1.93 5.03 5.12
CA ASP A 96 -2.02 5.73 6.39
C ASP A 96 -2.57 7.14 6.15
N VAL A 97 -3.89 7.26 6.07
CA VAL A 97 -4.59 8.53 6.19
C VAL A 97 -4.18 9.09 7.54
N PRO A 98 -3.40 10.17 7.58
CA PRO A 98 -2.87 10.65 8.83
C PRO A 98 -4.03 11.12 9.71
N MET A 99 -3.85 10.97 11.01
CA MET A 99 -4.77 11.53 11.99
C MET A 99 -4.24 12.87 12.47
N CYS A 100 -5.16 13.82 12.65
CA CYS A 100 -4.85 15.08 13.28
C CYS A 100 -4.33 14.84 14.70
N THR A 101 -3.07 15.18 14.96
CA THR A 101 -2.43 15.03 16.28
C THR A 101 -3.09 15.87 17.36
N SER A 102 -3.93 16.83 16.99
CA SER A 102 -4.69 17.67 17.93
C SER A 102 -6.08 17.14 18.27
N CYS A 103 -6.77 16.41 17.38
CA CYS A 103 -8.17 16.03 17.59
C CYS A 103 -8.55 14.61 17.16
N GLY A 104 -7.59 13.84 16.66
CA GLY A 104 -7.79 12.45 16.21
C GLY A 104 -8.55 12.28 14.89
N GLU A 105 -9.00 13.37 14.25
CA GLU A 105 -9.74 13.26 12.99
C GLU A 105 -8.85 12.76 11.85
N ARG A 106 -9.42 11.93 10.97
CA ARG A 106 -8.73 11.53 9.73
C ARG A 106 -8.60 12.75 8.83
N VAL A 107 -7.40 13.04 8.37
CA VAL A 107 -7.16 14.21 7.54
C VAL A 107 -6.79 13.84 6.11
N VAL A 108 -7.29 14.65 5.18
CA VAL A 108 -6.84 14.63 3.80
C VAL A 108 -5.60 15.52 3.73
N VAL A 109 -4.46 14.96 3.32
CA VAL A 109 -3.17 15.69 3.30
C VAL A 109 -3.15 16.88 2.33
N SER A 110 -4.09 16.95 1.38
CA SER A 110 -4.37 18.11 0.51
C SER A 110 -4.99 19.30 1.22
N TYR A 111 -5.33 19.21 2.50
CA TYR A 111 -5.96 20.32 3.19
C TYR A 111 -4.90 21.12 3.94
N ARG A 112 -5.10 22.44 3.98
CA ARG A 112 -4.22 23.31 4.74
C ARG A 112 -4.47 23.19 6.23
N PHE A 113 -5.73 23.03 6.62
CA PHE A 113 -6.19 22.96 8.00
C PHE A 113 -7.03 21.71 8.24
N CYS A 114 -7.01 21.19 9.46
CA CYS A 114 -7.92 20.15 9.90
C CYS A 114 -9.36 20.68 9.83
N THR A 115 -10.24 19.99 9.11
CA THR A 115 -11.64 20.37 8.95
C THR A 115 -12.44 20.31 10.24
N LYS A 116 -11.95 19.57 11.25
CA LYS A 116 -12.60 19.45 12.57
C LYS A 116 -12.12 20.47 13.59
N CYS A 117 -10.81 20.68 13.73
CA CYS A 117 -10.25 21.52 14.79
C CYS A 117 -9.49 22.76 14.30
N GLY A 118 -9.34 22.95 12.99
CA GLY A 118 -8.70 24.13 12.41
C GLY A 118 -7.17 24.18 12.52
N ILE A 119 -6.52 23.21 13.19
CA ILE A 119 -5.06 23.23 13.29
C ILE A 119 -4.42 23.04 11.91
N GLU A 120 -3.29 23.73 11.68
CA GLU A 120 -2.56 23.61 10.43
C GLU A 120 -1.98 22.19 10.27
N LEU A 121 -2.19 21.59 9.09
CA LEU A 121 -1.77 20.19 8.86
C LEU A 121 -0.28 20.06 8.58
N LYS A 122 0.32 21.07 7.92
CA LYS A 122 1.75 21.06 7.55
C LYS A 122 2.70 21.06 8.76
N SER A 123 2.22 21.46 9.93
CA SER A 123 3.01 21.52 11.18
C SER A 123 2.91 20.23 12.00
N GLN A 124 2.13 19.24 11.57
CA GLN A 124 1.96 18.01 12.33
C GLN A 124 3.12 17.03 12.12
N LYS A 125 3.37 16.18 13.12
CA LYS A 125 4.52 15.26 13.14
C LYS A 125 4.57 14.32 11.94
N TRP A 126 3.42 13.89 11.42
CA TRP A 126 3.34 13.00 10.26
C TRP A 126 3.53 13.75 8.93
N ALA A 127 3.48 15.08 8.88
CA ALA A 127 3.60 15.83 7.64
C ALA A 127 4.97 15.62 6.96
N SER A 128 6.01 15.30 7.74
CA SER A 128 7.37 15.03 7.26
C SER A 128 7.51 13.73 6.47
N THR A 129 6.53 12.81 6.54
CA THR A 129 6.56 11.56 5.77
C THR A 129 6.02 11.72 4.34
N TYR A 130 5.47 12.90 4.04
CA TYR A 130 4.91 13.23 2.73
C TYR A 130 5.86 14.12 1.94
N LYS A 131 5.79 14.00 0.61
CA LYS A 131 6.54 14.90 -0.27
C LYS A 131 5.84 16.26 -0.34
N PHE A 132 6.62 17.28 -0.68
CA PHE A 132 6.13 18.62 -0.98
C PHE A 132 6.18 18.86 -2.49
N CYS A 133 5.21 19.61 -3.00
CA CYS A 133 5.28 20.13 -4.35
C CYS A 133 6.46 21.11 -4.46
N GLU A 134 7.40 20.85 -5.38
CA GLU A 134 8.57 21.72 -5.58
C GLU A 134 8.18 23.17 -5.91
N LYS A 135 7.05 23.37 -6.62
CA LYS A 135 6.59 24.69 -7.08
C LYS A 135 5.89 25.50 -5.98
N CYS A 136 5.02 24.86 -5.19
CA CYS A 136 4.16 25.59 -4.23
C CYS A 136 4.33 25.20 -2.77
N GLN A 137 5.20 24.23 -2.48
CA GLN A 137 5.55 23.76 -1.14
C GLN A 137 4.36 23.24 -0.32
N ASN A 138 3.23 22.92 -0.96
CA ASN A 138 2.13 22.21 -0.33
C ASN A 138 2.39 20.70 -0.33
N LEU A 139 1.84 20.01 0.67
CA LEU A 139 1.88 18.55 0.76
C LEU A 139 1.21 17.92 -0.47
N ILE A 140 1.83 16.87 -1.00
CA ILE A 140 1.32 16.12 -2.15
C ILE A 140 1.09 14.67 -1.79
N ASP A 141 0.01 14.10 -2.33
CA ASP A 141 -0.20 12.65 -2.30
C ASP A 141 0.70 11.98 -3.37
N PRO A 142 1.40 10.89 -3.03
CA PRO A 142 2.27 10.17 -3.96
C PRO A 142 1.59 9.69 -5.25
N LYS A 143 0.27 9.50 -5.25
CA LYS A 143 -0.49 9.04 -6.43
C LYS A 143 -0.88 10.15 -7.39
N TRP A 144 -0.71 11.42 -7.02
CA TRP A 144 -1.16 12.51 -7.85
C TRP A 144 -0.24 12.75 -9.04
N ASN A 145 -0.81 12.80 -10.24
CA ASN A 145 -0.09 13.20 -11.43
C ASN A 145 0.20 14.70 -11.45
N ASN A 146 -0.69 15.51 -10.85
CA ASN A 146 -0.62 16.97 -10.82
C ASN A 146 -0.90 17.48 -9.40
N CYS A 147 -0.27 18.58 -9.02
CA CYS A 147 -0.51 19.22 -7.73
C CYS A 147 -1.91 19.84 -7.69
N SER A 148 -2.75 19.41 -6.74
CA SER A 148 -4.10 19.96 -6.55
C SER A 148 -4.13 21.45 -6.17
N TYR A 149 -3.00 22.02 -5.72
CA TYR A 149 -2.92 23.41 -5.32
C TYR A 149 -2.45 24.36 -6.43
N CYS A 150 -1.43 23.95 -7.21
CA CYS A 150 -0.81 24.84 -8.20
C CYS A 150 -0.80 24.28 -9.63
N GLY A 151 -1.36 23.09 -9.84
CA GLY A 151 -1.44 22.44 -11.14
C GLY A 151 -0.12 21.90 -11.70
N SER A 152 1.01 22.04 -10.98
CA SER A 152 2.30 21.52 -11.46
C SER A 152 2.25 20.01 -11.63
N GLN A 153 2.77 19.50 -12.74
CA GLN A 153 2.92 18.06 -12.94
C GLN A 153 3.91 17.48 -11.92
N LEU A 154 3.45 16.51 -11.13
CA LEU A 154 4.22 15.84 -10.07
C LEU A 154 4.86 14.55 -10.58
N ILE A 155 4.14 13.80 -11.42
CA ILE A 155 4.64 12.59 -12.07
C ILE A 155 4.95 12.94 -13.52
N LYS A 156 6.24 12.97 -13.86
CA LYS A 156 6.67 13.04 -15.26
C LYS A 156 6.29 11.71 -15.91
N LYS A 157 5.37 11.76 -16.89
CA LYS A 157 5.09 10.59 -17.73
C LYS A 157 6.41 10.19 -18.38
N VAL A 158 6.91 9.02 -18.03
CA VAL A 158 8.07 8.45 -18.70
C VAL A 158 7.63 8.15 -20.13
N GLU A 159 8.18 8.86 -21.11
CA GLU A 159 8.02 8.47 -22.50
C GLU A 159 8.74 7.14 -22.70
N VAL A 160 7.96 6.07 -22.73
CA VAL A 160 8.45 4.75 -23.11
C VAL A 160 8.78 4.78 -24.60
N ALA A 161 10.05 4.51 -24.91
CA ALA A 161 10.53 4.48 -26.28
C ALA A 161 9.77 3.41 -27.07
N LYS A 162 8.99 3.83 -28.08
CA LYS A 162 8.29 2.93 -29.01
C LYS A 162 9.20 2.36 -30.09
N THR A 163 10.41 2.89 -30.21
CA THR A 163 11.40 2.51 -31.23
C THR A 163 12.77 2.28 -30.61
N CYS A 164 13.47 1.25 -31.08
CA CYS A 164 14.85 1.01 -30.71
C CYS A 164 15.74 2.17 -31.15
N SER A 165 16.53 2.74 -30.23
CA SER A 165 17.44 3.85 -30.53
C SER A 165 18.51 3.50 -31.57
N PHE A 166 18.88 2.21 -31.67
CA PHE A 166 19.93 1.70 -32.55
C PHE A 166 19.41 1.29 -33.94
N CYS A 167 18.42 0.40 -34.01
CA CYS A 167 17.93 -0.13 -35.29
C CYS A 167 16.63 0.50 -35.80
N LYS A 168 16.05 1.44 -35.04
CA LYS A 168 14.82 2.20 -35.35
C LYS A 168 13.54 1.36 -35.56
N LYS A 169 13.60 0.04 -35.39
CA LYS A 169 12.41 -0.81 -35.39
C LYS A 169 11.54 -0.56 -34.16
N ASN A 170 10.24 -0.78 -34.32
CA ASN A 170 9.29 -0.71 -33.22
C ASN A 170 9.62 -1.75 -32.16
N ILE A 171 9.51 -1.37 -30.89
CA ILE A 171 9.81 -2.22 -29.74
C ILE A 171 8.68 -2.14 -28.73
N GLU A 172 8.46 -3.23 -28.00
CA GLU A 172 7.55 -3.22 -26.85
C GLU A 172 8.25 -2.54 -25.66
N PRO A 173 7.60 -1.60 -24.95
CA PRO A 173 8.15 -0.93 -23.78
C PRO A 173 8.65 -1.84 -22.65
N SER A 174 8.16 -3.08 -22.58
CA SER A 174 8.53 -4.07 -21.57
C SER A 174 9.82 -4.84 -21.91
N TRP A 175 10.36 -4.69 -23.12
CA TRP A 175 11.55 -5.42 -23.55
C TRP A 175 12.83 -4.80 -22.97
N LEU A 176 13.69 -5.65 -22.40
CA LEU A 176 15.02 -5.27 -21.90
C LEU A 176 16.08 -5.25 -23.02
N ILE A 177 15.85 -6.03 -24.07
CA ILE A 177 16.76 -6.21 -25.21
C ILE A 177 15.94 -6.15 -26.49
N CYS A 178 16.44 -5.43 -27.49
CA CYS A 178 15.82 -5.38 -28.81
C CYS A 178 15.97 -6.73 -29.51
N PRO A 179 14.88 -7.42 -29.91
CA PRO A 179 14.98 -8.73 -30.57
C PRO A 179 15.56 -8.65 -31.98
N TYR A 180 15.60 -7.45 -32.57
CA TYR A 180 16.08 -7.25 -33.93
C TYR A 180 17.58 -6.97 -34.03
N CYS A 181 18.19 -6.38 -33.00
CA CYS A 181 19.60 -5.96 -33.07
C CYS A 181 20.41 -6.26 -31.80
N GLY A 182 19.81 -6.86 -30.77
CA GLY A 182 20.50 -7.22 -29.53
C GLY A 182 20.89 -6.04 -28.63
N SER A 183 20.56 -4.80 -29.02
CA SER A 183 20.86 -3.63 -28.18
C SER A 183 20.05 -3.66 -26.87
N LYS A 184 20.69 -3.29 -25.77
CA LYS A 184 20.02 -3.08 -24.49
C LYS A 184 19.08 -1.89 -24.60
N LEU A 185 17.81 -2.11 -24.27
CA LEU A 185 16.79 -1.08 -24.22
C LEU A 185 16.85 -0.43 -22.84
N LYS A 186 17.04 0.90 -22.79
CA LYS A 186 17.00 1.62 -21.53
C LYS A 186 15.54 1.65 -21.06
N LEU A 187 15.20 0.84 -20.06
CA LEU A 187 14.08 1.18 -19.19
C LEU A 187 14.42 2.52 -18.57
N VAL A 188 13.67 3.57 -18.90
CA VAL A 188 13.76 4.83 -18.16
C VAL A 188 13.05 4.57 -16.82
N ALA A 189 13.73 3.87 -15.93
CA ALA A 189 13.32 3.75 -14.54
C ALA A 189 13.55 5.12 -13.89
N GLY A 190 12.48 5.75 -13.43
CA GLY A 190 12.57 6.98 -12.64
C GLY A 190 13.18 6.68 -11.26
N ILE A 191 14.07 7.58 -10.83
CA ILE A 191 14.49 7.77 -9.43
C ILE A 191 13.38 8.53 -8.71
#